data_AF-J0PWW1-F1
#
_entry.id   AF-J0PWW1-F1
#
_cell.length_a   1.000
_cell.length_b   1.000
_cell.length_c   1.000
_cell.angle_alpha   90.00
_cell.angle_beta   90.00
_cell.angle_gamma   90.00
#
_symmetry.space_group_name_H-M   'P 1'
#
loop_
_entity.id
_entity.type
_entity.pdbx_description
1 polymer ?
#
loop_
_entity_poly.entity_id
_entity_poly.type
_entity_poly.pdbx_seq_one_letter_code
_entity_poly.pdbx_strand_id
1 'polypeptide(L)'
;MKADSIVRARIPAEMKKQAMITLERMGLSASDLIRMTFLRVAEEGCLPFDVKVPNSTTRKAIKELDEGKGKTFENADALFKDLGI
;
A
#
# COMPACT_ATOMS: atom_id res chain seq x y z
N MET A 1 -10.25 22.20 -2.80
CA MET A 1 -8.94 21.95 -3.44
C MET A 1 -9.09 22.08 -4.95
N LYS A 2 -8.20 22.81 -5.62
CA LYS A 2 -8.20 22.91 -7.08
C LYS A 2 -7.46 21.70 -7.63
N ALA A 3 -8.10 20.91 -8.49
CA ALA A 3 -7.42 19.80 -9.17
C ALA A 3 -6.52 20.38 -10.26
N ASP A 4 -5.21 20.36 -10.04
CA ASP A 4 -4.17 20.91 -10.93
C ASP A 4 -3.28 19.83 -11.56
N SER A 5 -3.31 18.61 -11.01
CA SER A 5 -2.55 17.45 -11.44
C SER A 5 -3.46 16.33 -11.97
N ILE A 6 -2.94 15.54 -12.92
CA ILE A 6 -3.69 14.49 -13.60
C ILE A 6 -3.09 13.12 -13.26
N VAL A 7 -3.93 12.21 -12.76
CA VAL A 7 -3.60 10.79 -12.60
C VAL A 7 -3.99 10.03 -13.86
N ARG A 8 -3.03 9.34 -14.49
CA ARG A 8 -3.27 8.45 -15.64
C ARG A 8 -2.69 7.07 -15.35
N ALA A 9 -3.51 6.03 -15.50
CA ALA A 9 -3.09 4.64 -15.37
C ALA A 9 -3.62 3.82 -16.55
N ARG A 10 -2.80 2.89 -17.05
CA ARG A 10 -3.24 1.92 -18.06
C ARG A 10 -3.91 0.74 -17.36
N ILE A 11 -5.12 0.39 -17.80
CA ILE A 11 -5.89 -0.76 -17.32
C ILE A 11 -6.52 -1.48 -18.51
N PRO A 12 -6.82 -2.80 -18.40
CA PRO A 12 -7.57 -3.51 -19.42
C PRO A 12 -8.92 -2.84 -19.73
N ALA A 13 -9.32 -2.83 -21.00
CA ALA A 13 -10.56 -2.17 -21.43
C ALA A 13 -11.81 -2.75 -20.74
N GLU A 14 -11.89 -4.08 -20.62
CA GLU A 14 -13.01 -4.75 -19.93
C GLU A 14 -13.07 -4.40 -18.44
N MET A 15 -11.91 -4.30 -17.78
CA MET A 15 -11.83 -3.86 -16.38
C MET A 15 -12.36 -2.44 -16.22
N LYS A 16 -11.97 -1.51 -17.12
CA LYS A 16 -12.48 -0.14 -17.12
C LYS A 16 -14.00 -0.13 -17.25
N LYS A 17 -14.55 -0.87 -18.21
CA LYS A 17 -15.99 -0.92 -18.48
C LYS A 17 -16.77 -1.41 -17.26
N GLN A 18 -16.35 -2.53 -16.67
CA GLN A 18 -17.02 -3.10 -15.51
C GLN A 18 -16.95 -2.18 -14.28
N ALA A 19 -15.82 -1.52 -14.07
CA ALA A 19 -15.65 -0.57 -12.99
C ALA A 19 -16.56 0.65 -13.15
N MET A 20 -16.67 1.22 -14.35
CA MET A 20 -17.54 2.38 -14.62
C MET A 20 -19.01 2.06 -14.34
N ILE A 21 -19.52 0.92 -14.82
CA ILE A 21 -20.90 0.48 -14.56
C ILE A 21 -21.16 0.36 -13.05
N THR A 22 -20.20 -0.19 -12.31
CA THR A 22 -20.34 -0.37 -10.86
C THR A 22 -20.32 0.97 -10.13
N LEU A 23 -19.42 1.88 -10.50
CA LEU A 23 -19.33 3.21 -9.92
C LEU A 23 -20.57 4.05 -10.21
N GLU A 24 -21.11 3.99 -11.43
CA GLU A 24 -22.36 4.66 -11.79
C GLU A 24 -23.53 4.19 -10.92
N ARG A 25 -23.63 2.88 -10.66
CA ARG A 25 -24.64 2.32 -9.73
C ARG A 25 -24.48 2.83 -8.30
N MET A 26 -23.27 3.24 -7.91
CA MET A 26 -22.97 3.84 -6.61
C MET A 26 -23.13 5.38 -6.63
N GLY A 27 -23.43 5.99 -7.78
CA GLY A 27 -23.49 7.45 -7.93
C GLY A 27 -22.12 8.13 -7.91
N LEU A 28 -21.05 7.40 -8.23
CA LEU A 28 -19.67 7.88 -8.18
C LEU A 28 -19.05 7.93 -9.58
N SER A 29 -18.20 8.93 -9.81
CA SER A 29 -17.30 8.92 -10.98
C SER A 29 -15.97 8.22 -10.65
N ALA A 30 -15.24 7.79 -11.69
CA ALA A 30 -13.87 7.30 -11.51
C ALA A 30 -12.95 8.34 -10.83
N SER A 31 -13.19 9.63 -11.10
CA SER A 31 -12.41 10.70 -10.47
C SER A 31 -12.73 10.84 -8.98
N ASP A 32 -13.97 10.59 -8.55
CA ASP A 32 -14.33 10.59 -7.12
C ASP A 32 -13.63 9.45 -6.40
N LEU A 33 -13.68 8.23 -6.95
CA LEU A 33 -12.97 7.08 -6.40
C LEU A 33 -11.46 7.35 -6.25
N ILE A 34 -10.82 7.89 -7.29
CA ILE A 34 -9.38 8.18 -7.29
C ILE A 34 -9.06 9.23 -6.22
N ARG A 35 -9.81 10.34 -6.15
CA ARG A 35 -9.60 11.39 -5.14
C ARG A 35 -9.75 10.88 -3.72
N MET A 36 -10.82 10.11 -3.44
CA MET A 36 -11.05 9.53 -2.12
C MET A 36 -9.95 8.56 -1.71
N THR A 37 -9.48 7.74 -2.65
CA THR A 37 -8.39 6.79 -2.42
C THR A 37 -7.09 7.51 -2.06
N PHE A 38 -6.72 8.55 -2.83
CA PHE A 38 -5.51 9.32 -2.56
C PHE A 38 -5.58 10.08 -1.25
N LEU A 39 -6.75 10.64 -0.90
CA LEU A 39 -6.96 11.28 0.40
C LEU A 39 -6.73 10.28 1.54
N ARG A 40 -7.31 9.08 1.45
CA ARG A 40 -7.14 8.04 2.48
C ARG A 40 -5.69 7.60 2.64
N VAL A 41 -4.97 7.45 1.53
CA VAL A 41 -3.53 7.12 1.56
C VAL A 41 -2.71 8.22 2.20
N ALA A 42 -3.00 9.49 1.88
CA ALA A 42 -2.26 10.62 2.41
C ALA A 42 -2.51 10.84 3.91
N GLU A 43 -3.76 10.68 4.36
CA GLU A 43 -4.16 10.98 5.75
C GLU A 43 -3.99 9.79 6.69
N GLU A 44 -4.31 8.57 6.25
CA GLU A 44 -4.33 7.38 7.11
C GLU A 44 -3.10 6.48 6.93
N GLY A 45 -2.25 6.76 5.94
CA GLY A 45 -1.05 5.96 5.68
C GLY A 45 -1.33 4.51 5.26
N CYS A 46 -2.56 4.18 4.86
CA CYS A 46 -2.97 2.86 4.44
C CYS A 46 -3.80 2.87 3.14
N LEU A 47 -3.79 1.77 2.41
CA LEU A 47 -4.71 1.58 1.28
C LEU A 47 -6.12 1.31 1.81
N PRO A 48 -7.18 1.68 1.07
CA PRO A 48 -8.57 1.41 1.46
C PRO A 48 -8.95 -0.08 1.34
N PHE A 49 -7.99 -0.96 1.13
CA PHE A 49 -8.14 -2.41 1.06
C PHE A 49 -6.91 -3.09 1.65
N ASP A 50 -7.11 -4.29 2.19
CA ASP A 50 -6.03 -5.06 2.81
C ASP A 50 -4.95 -5.44 1.80
N VAL A 51 -3.73 -4.98 2.03
CA VAL A 51 -2.54 -5.45 1.30
C VAL A 51 -2.01 -6.69 2.03
N LYS A 52 -2.57 -7.85 1.69
CA LYS A 52 -2.25 -9.11 2.38
C LYS A 52 -0.89 -9.70 2.01
N VAL A 53 -0.30 -9.29 0.90
CA VAL A 53 0.96 -9.86 0.40
C VAL A 53 2.10 -8.88 0.68
N PRO A 54 3.05 -9.23 1.57
CA PRO A 54 4.23 -8.40 1.82
C PRO A 54 4.99 -8.15 0.53
N ASN A 55 5.61 -6.98 0.38
CA ASN A 55 6.41 -6.68 -0.82
C ASN A 55 7.65 -7.60 -0.93
N SER A 56 8.34 -7.56 -2.07
CA SER A 56 9.50 -8.44 -2.31
C SER A 56 10.60 -8.28 -1.27
N THR A 57 10.87 -7.06 -0.80
CA THR A 57 11.86 -6.76 0.24
C THR A 57 11.46 -7.39 1.57
N THR A 58 10.21 -7.21 2.00
CA THR A 58 9.70 -7.80 3.25
C THR A 58 9.70 -9.32 3.19
N ARG A 59 9.32 -9.92 2.05
CA ARG A 59 9.39 -11.39 1.89
C ARG A 59 10.82 -11.92 2.00
N LYS A 60 11.81 -11.20 1.47
CA LYS A 60 13.23 -11.59 1.62
C LYS A 60 13.67 -11.51 3.08
N ALA A 61 13.33 -10.44 3.77
CA ALA A 61 13.66 -10.27 5.19
C ALA A 61 13.02 -11.37 6.07
N ILE A 62 11.76 -11.73 5.82
CA ILE A 62 11.09 -12.84 6.53
C ILE A 62 11.84 -14.16 6.27
N LYS A 63 12.16 -14.46 5.01
CA LYS A 63 12.88 -15.69 4.64
C LYS A 63 14.28 -15.76 5.26
N GLU A 64 14.99 -14.64 5.35
CA GLU A 64 16.30 -14.55 6.00
C GLU A 64 16.22 -14.89 7.49
N LEU A 65 15.18 -14.39 8.18
CA LEU A 65 14.90 -14.73 9.57
C LEU A 65 14.53 -16.20 9.74
N ASP A 66 13.64 -16.74 8.88
CA ASP A 66 13.23 -18.15 8.90
C ASP A 66 14.42 -19.12 8.68
N GLU A 67 15.40 -18.72 7.87
CA GLU A 67 16.63 -19.45 7.63
C GLU A 67 17.67 -19.31 8.77
N GLY A 68 17.34 -18.59 9.83
CA GLY A 68 18.22 -18.37 10.99
C GLY A 68 19.39 -17.42 10.71
N LYS A 69 19.31 -16.59 9.67
CA LYS A 69 20.36 -15.63 9.29
C LYS A 69 20.19 -14.27 9.97
N GLY A 70 19.16 -14.11 10.80
CA GLY A 70 18.94 -12.90 11.59
C GLY A 70 20.02 -12.67 12.64
N LYS A 71 20.34 -11.40 12.92
CA LYS A 71 21.14 -11.05 14.10
C LYS A 71 20.39 -11.42 15.38
N THR A 72 21.09 -12.02 16.32
CA THR A 72 20.60 -12.28 17.69
C THR A 72 21.35 -11.40 18.67
N PHE A 73 20.71 -11.06 19.78
CA PHE A 73 21.27 -10.24 20.84
C PHE A 73 20.96 -10.89 22.20
N GLU A 74 21.85 -10.71 23.17
CA GLU A 74 21.68 -11.32 24.50
C GLU A 74 20.57 -10.66 25.32
N ASN A 75 20.28 -9.38 25.08
CA ASN A 75 19.26 -8.61 25.78
C ASN A 75 18.81 -7.40 24.94
N ALA A 76 17.77 -6.71 25.43
CA ALA A 76 17.20 -5.53 24.78
C ALA A 76 18.20 -4.36 24.69
N ASP A 77 19.06 -4.16 25.70
CA ASP A 77 20.04 -3.07 25.70
C ASP A 77 21.07 -3.24 24.57
N ALA A 78 21.52 -4.48 24.32
CA ALA A 78 22.42 -4.80 23.21
C ALA A 78 21.76 -4.57 21.83
N LEU A 79 20.47 -4.87 21.70
CA LEU A 79 19.69 -4.60 20.49
C LEU A 79 19.57 -3.10 20.22
N PHE A 80 19.15 -2.30 21.20
CA PHE A 80 18.98 -0.86 21.04
C PHE A 80 20.29 -0.16 20.70
N LYS A 81 21.40 -0.59 21.33
CA LYS A 81 22.74 -0.13 20.99
C LYS A 81 23.15 -0.41 19.53
N ASP A 82 22.79 -1.56 18.96
CA ASP A 82 23.05 -1.87 17.53
C ASP A 82 22.16 -1.05 16.60
N LEU A 83 20.90 -0.80 16.99
CA LEU A 83 19.93 -0.02 16.22
C LEU A 83 20.18 1.50 16.28
N GLY A 84 21.01 1.97 17.21
CA GLY A 84 21.31 3.40 17.38
C GLY A 84 20.13 4.21 17.92
N ILE A 85 19.22 3.56 18.64
CA ILE A 85 18.06 4.18 19.31
C ILE A 85 18.13 3.96 20.83
#